data_AF-A0A2K3MDR7-F1
#
_entry.id   AF-A0A2K3MDR7-F1
#
_cell.length_a   1.000
_cell.length_b   1.000
_cell.length_c   1.000
_cell.angle_alpha   90.00
_cell.angle_beta   90.00
_cell.angle_gamma   90.00
#
_symmetry.space_group_name_H-M   'P 1'
#
loop_
_entity.id
_entity.type
_entity.pdbx_description
1 polymer ?
#
loop_
_entity_poly.entity_id
_entity_poly.type
_entity_poly.pdbx_seq_one_letter_code
_entity_poly.pdbx_strand_id
1 'polypeptide(L)'
;RVNNDFRGPPSHQIGTSLWFSFSTMVYAHREKVVSNLSRFVVVVWIFVVLILVQSYTASLTSLLTVEQLSPTITDVHQLLKNKMNVGYIKGSFVRGILKDLGFSDSQLKTYQSPEECHELFIKGSLNGGIDAAFDEVPYVKHFLGTYSCSKYVMVEPRYKTGGFGYVS
;
A
#
# COMPACT_ATOMS: atom_id res chain seq x y z
N ARG A 1 1.34 35.16 6.10
CA ARG A 1 2.03 34.37 5.04
C ARG A 1 3.14 33.59 5.73
N VAL A 2 2.88 32.32 6.10
CA VAL A 2 3.84 31.45 6.79
C VAL A 2 4.55 30.61 5.72
N ASN A 3 5.88 30.75 5.68
CA ASN A 3 6.76 30.21 4.65
C ASN A 3 7.07 28.72 4.92
N ASN A 4 6.92 27.87 3.91
CA ASN A 4 6.95 26.40 4.00
C ASN A 4 8.32 25.77 3.66
N ASP A 5 9.43 26.50 3.80
CA ASP A 5 10.74 26.05 3.27
C ASP A 5 11.71 25.50 4.33
N PHE A 6 11.28 25.37 5.59
CA PHE A 6 12.12 24.86 6.67
C PHE A 6 11.54 23.60 7.28
N ARG A 7 11.84 22.46 6.68
CA ARG A 7 12.12 21.19 7.39
C ARG A 7 12.50 20.12 6.38
N GLY A 8 13.81 19.99 6.16
CA GLY A 8 14.37 18.75 5.63
C GLY A 8 13.92 17.55 6.48
N PRO A 9 14.04 16.32 5.94
CA PRO A 9 13.50 15.12 6.58
C PRO A 9 14.01 15.01 8.03
N PRO A 10 13.13 14.76 9.01
CA PRO A 10 13.46 14.79 10.44
C PRO A 10 14.59 13.82 10.83
N SER A 11 14.85 12.79 10.01
CA SER A 11 15.99 11.88 10.16
C SER A 11 17.35 12.56 10.00
N HIS A 12 17.45 13.57 9.13
CA HIS A 12 18.72 14.23 8.86
C HIS A 12 19.12 15.17 10.00
N GLN A 13 18.17 15.92 10.57
CA GLN A 13 18.42 16.84 11.70
C GLN A 13 18.84 16.11 12.98
N ILE A 14 18.27 14.93 13.25
CA ILE A 14 18.65 14.10 14.41
C ILE A 14 20.08 13.60 14.24
N GLY A 15 20.42 13.12 13.03
CA GLY A 15 21.79 12.70 12.70
C GLY A 15 22.81 13.84 12.87
N THR A 16 22.50 15.05 12.42
CA THR A 16 23.40 16.20 12.56
C THR A 16 23.58 16.65 14.02
N SER A 17 22.52 16.64 14.83
CA SER A 17 22.61 16.98 16.26
C SER A 17 23.44 15.97 17.06
N LEU A 18 23.26 14.68 16.76
CA LEU A 18 24.08 13.60 17.31
C LEU A 18 25.54 13.71 16.87
N TRP A 19 25.77 13.98 15.58
CA TRP A 19 27.11 14.19 15.03
C TRP A 19 27.84 15.38 15.65
N PHE A 20 27.12 16.49 15.90
CA PHE A 20 27.67 17.68 16.53
C PHE A 20 28.01 17.42 18.00
N SER A 21 27.10 16.79 18.75
CA SER A 21 27.34 16.39 20.14
C SER A 21 28.53 15.44 20.26
N PHE A 22 28.64 14.49 19.33
CA PHE A 22 29.77 13.57 19.23
C PHE A 22 31.07 14.28 18.85
N SER A 23 31.04 15.19 17.88
CA SER A 23 32.22 16.00 17.49
C SER A 23 32.71 16.88 18.62
N THR A 24 31.83 17.59 19.32
CA THR A 24 32.21 18.43 20.47
C THR A 24 32.85 17.60 21.59
N MET A 25 32.33 16.38 21.84
CA MET A 25 32.88 15.49 22.86
C MET A 25 34.19 14.82 22.45
N VAL A 26 34.32 14.38 21.19
CA VAL A 26 35.57 13.84 20.62
C VAL A 26 36.64 14.92 20.51
N TYR A 27 36.27 16.17 20.25
CA TYR A 27 37.22 17.29 20.19
C TYR A 27 37.63 17.75 21.60
N ALA A 28 36.73 17.71 22.58
CA ALA A 28 37.03 17.92 23.99
C ALA A 28 37.86 16.76 24.61
N HIS A 29 37.99 15.62 23.91
CA HIS A 29 38.77 14.45 24.33
C HIS A 29 40.29 14.60 24.13
N ARG A 30 40.78 15.71 23.58
CA ARG A 30 42.21 15.85 23.25
C ARG A 30 43.16 15.96 24.44
N GLU A 31 42.68 16.11 25.67
CA GLU A 31 43.58 16.47 26.78
C GLU A 31 43.73 15.52 27.97
N LYS A 32 42.87 14.52 28.19
CA LYS A 32 43.12 13.48 29.21
C LYS A 32 42.10 12.36 29.07
N VAL A 33 42.61 11.17 28.75
CA VAL A 33 42.07 9.84 29.04
C VAL A 33 40.85 9.87 29.98
N VAL A 34 39.64 9.99 29.44
CA VAL A 34 38.42 9.83 30.25
C VAL A 34 38.21 8.34 30.48
N SER A 35 38.21 7.96 31.76
CA SER A 35 37.93 6.64 32.34
C SER A 35 37.19 5.64 31.44
N ASN A 36 37.60 4.37 31.47
CA ASN A 36 36.91 3.25 30.80
C ASN A 36 35.38 3.24 31.05
N LEU A 37 34.93 3.79 32.18
CA LEU A 37 33.53 3.90 32.56
C LEU A 37 32.72 4.86 31.66
N SER A 38 33.26 6.03 31.32
CA SER A 38 32.55 7.00 30.47
C SER A 38 32.43 6.52 29.03
N ARG A 39 33.45 5.78 28.54
CA ARG A 39 33.41 5.15 27.21
C ARG A 39 32.30 4.10 27.14
N PHE A 40 32.11 3.31 28.20
CA PHE A 40 31.04 2.31 28.27
C PHE A 40 29.65 2.96 28.21
N VAL A 41 29.42 4.04 28.96
CA VAL A 41 28.15 4.77 28.95
C VAL A 41 27.83 5.34 27.57
N VAL A 42 28.83 5.89 26.86
CA VAL A 42 28.64 6.43 25.50
C VAL A 42 28.29 5.31 24.50
N VAL A 43 28.95 4.15 24.61
CA VAL A 43 28.63 3.00 23.75
C VAL A 43 27.18 2.56 23.97
N VAL A 44 26.76 2.38 25.22
CA VAL A 44 25.36 2.04 25.56
C VAL A 44 24.39 3.10 25.06
N TRP A 45 24.73 4.38 25.20
CA TRP A 45 23.89 5.48 24.72
C TRP A 45 23.72 5.49 23.19
N ILE A 46 24.81 5.26 22.44
CA ILE A 46 24.76 5.09 20.98
C ILE A 46 23.88 3.90 20.59
N PHE A 47 23.98 2.77 21.30
CA PHE A 47 23.12 1.60 21.06
C PHE A 47 21.63 1.93 21.24
N VAL A 48 21.26 2.66 22.29
CA VAL A 48 19.87 3.09 22.52
C VAL A 48 19.37 3.98 21.38
N VAL A 49 20.17 4.94 20.95
CA VAL A 49 19.82 5.84 19.84
C VAL A 49 19.66 5.06 18.53
N LEU A 50 20.56 4.10 18.25
CA LEU A 50 20.45 3.23 17.07
C LEU A 50 19.17 2.39 17.08
N ILE A 51 18.78 1.82 18.23
CA ILE A 51 17.54 1.05 18.37
C ILE A 51 16.31 1.93 18.09
N LEU A 52 16.30 3.18 18.55
CA LEU A 52 15.22 4.13 18.28
C LEU A 52 15.15 4.51 16.81
N VAL A 53 16.28 4.78 16.15
CA VAL A 53 16.33 5.07 14.72
C VAL A 53 15.84 3.88 13.90
N GLN A 54 16.27 2.66 14.25
CA GLN A 54 15.79 1.43 13.59
C GLN A 54 14.29 1.24 13.79
N SER A 55 13.78 1.46 15.01
CA SER A 55 12.35 1.33 15.33
C SER A 55 11.51 2.37 14.60
N TYR A 56 12.00 3.61 14.48
CA TYR A 56 11.37 4.68 13.73
C TYR A 56 11.43 4.42 12.21
N THR A 57 12.56 3.91 11.71
CA THR A 57 12.73 3.53 10.30
C THR A 57 11.84 2.35 9.94
N ALA A 58 11.68 1.36 10.83
CA ALA A 58 10.76 0.24 10.66
C ALA A 58 9.29 0.71 10.68
N SER A 59 8.94 1.59 11.61
CA SER A 59 7.58 2.14 11.70
C SER A 59 7.24 3.01 10.49
N LEU A 60 8.18 3.84 10.01
CA LEU A 60 8.02 4.66 8.82
C LEU A 60 7.94 3.81 7.55
N THR A 61 8.80 2.78 7.43
CA THR A 61 8.74 1.82 6.31
C THR A 61 7.43 1.05 6.32
N SER A 62 6.91 0.65 7.49
CA SER A 62 5.61 0.01 7.64
C SER A 62 4.46 0.95 7.22
N LEU A 63 4.55 2.23 7.55
CA LEU A 63 3.55 3.22 7.16
C LEU A 63 3.58 3.50 5.64
N LEU A 64 4.78 3.56 5.06
CA LEU A 64 4.99 3.65 3.61
C LEU A 64 4.51 2.40 2.86
N THR A 65 4.69 1.21 3.42
CA THR A 65 4.14 -0.02 2.81
C THR A 65 2.61 -0.07 2.90
N VAL A 66 2.02 0.47 3.97
CA VAL A 66 0.55 0.56 4.12
C VAL A 66 -0.06 1.59 3.16
N GLU A 67 0.58 2.74 2.94
CA GLU A 67 0.10 3.73 1.97
C GLU A 67 0.32 3.32 0.50
N GLN A 68 1.36 2.56 0.19
CA GLN A 68 1.62 2.09 -1.18
C GLN A 68 0.65 0.99 -1.63
N LEU A 69 -0.02 0.35 -0.68
CA LEU A 69 -1.18 -0.52 -0.90
C LEU A 69 -2.50 0.25 -1.06
N SER A 70 -2.49 1.60 -1.00
CA SER A 70 -3.68 2.42 -1.22
C SER A 70 -4.21 2.14 -2.63
N PRO A 71 -5.36 1.45 -2.74
CA PRO A 71 -5.90 1.10 -4.04
C PRO A 71 -6.36 2.39 -4.74
N THR A 72 -5.85 2.62 -5.95
CA THR A 72 -6.22 3.76 -6.82
C THR A 72 -7.74 3.91 -6.99
N ILE A 73 -8.49 2.81 -6.83
CA ILE A 73 -9.94 2.78 -6.74
C ILE A 73 -10.30 2.31 -5.33
N THR A 74 -10.61 3.21 -4.41
CA THR A 74 -10.98 2.83 -3.03
C THR A 74 -12.49 2.68 -2.85
N ASP A 75 -13.29 3.05 -3.85
CA ASP A 75 -14.73 3.13 -3.67
C ASP A 75 -15.52 2.83 -4.95
N VAL A 76 -16.55 1.98 -4.81
CA VAL A 76 -17.53 1.67 -5.87
C VAL A 76 -18.25 2.94 -6.32
N HIS A 77 -18.41 3.93 -5.44
CA HIS A 77 -18.95 5.24 -5.80
C HIS A 77 -18.07 5.98 -6.83
N GLN A 78 -16.74 5.80 -6.80
CA GLN A 78 -15.87 6.41 -7.82
C GLN A 78 -16.04 5.71 -9.18
N LEU A 79 -16.22 4.38 -9.19
CA LEU A 79 -16.55 3.63 -10.40
C LEU A 79 -17.83 4.17 -11.06
N LEU A 80 -18.84 4.43 -10.24
CA LEU A 80 -20.13 4.95 -10.69
C LEU A 80 -20.03 6.39 -11.18
N LYS A 81 -19.35 7.26 -10.42
CA LYS A 81 -19.17 8.69 -10.73
C LYS A 81 -18.37 8.91 -12.01
N ASN A 82 -17.32 8.12 -12.21
CA ASN A 82 -16.42 8.24 -13.37
C ASN A 82 -16.88 7.43 -14.58
N LYS A 83 -18.05 6.76 -14.50
CA LYS A 83 -18.59 5.89 -15.54
C LYS A 83 -17.58 4.84 -16.03
N MET A 84 -16.79 4.29 -15.12
CA MET A 84 -15.76 3.32 -15.47
C MET A 84 -16.37 1.95 -15.76
N ASN A 85 -15.70 1.19 -16.63
CA ASN A 85 -16.15 -0.13 -17.03
C ASN A 85 -15.73 -1.18 -16.01
N VAL A 86 -16.64 -2.09 -15.72
CA VAL A 86 -16.50 -3.12 -14.70
C VAL A 86 -16.66 -4.51 -15.32
N GLY A 87 -15.67 -5.36 -15.09
CA GLY A 87 -15.64 -6.76 -15.53
C GLY A 87 -16.34 -7.70 -14.56
N TYR A 88 -17.00 -8.74 -15.10
CA TYR A 88 -17.49 -9.88 -14.32
C TYR A 88 -17.50 -11.16 -15.16
N ILE A 89 -17.46 -12.32 -14.50
CA ILE A 89 -17.55 -13.62 -15.16
C ILE A 89 -18.93 -13.82 -15.79
N LYS A 90 -18.97 -14.26 -17.05
CA LYS A 90 -20.21 -14.62 -17.75
C LYS A 90 -20.94 -15.74 -17.01
N GLY A 91 -22.21 -15.52 -16.68
CA GLY A 91 -23.05 -16.48 -15.96
C GLY A 91 -22.96 -16.35 -14.43
N SER A 92 -22.18 -15.41 -13.91
CA SER A 92 -22.11 -15.13 -12.48
C SER A 92 -23.34 -14.34 -11.97
N PHE A 93 -23.76 -14.62 -10.74
CA PHE A 93 -24.78 -13.85 -10.01
C PHE A 93 -24.33 -12.42 -9.70
N VAL A 94 -23.02 -12.14 -9.82
CA VAL A 94 -22.42 -10.81 -9.66
C VAL A 94 -23.13 -9.76 -10.52
N ARG A 95 -23.65 -10.13 -11.71
CA ARG A 95 -24.43 -9.22 -12.57
C ARG A 95 -25.63 -8.60 -11.83
N GLY A 96 -26.36 -9.41 -11.07
CA GLY A 96 -27.55 -8.94 -10.34
C GLY A 96 -27.17 -7.95 -9.25
N ILE A 97 -26.09 -8.25 -8.51
CA ILE A 97 -25.56 -7.38 -7.46
C ILE A 97 -25.05 -6.06 -8.03
N LEU A 98 -24.33 -6.09 -9.16
CA LEU A 98 -23.85 -4.87 -9.81
C LEU A 98 -25.01 -4.00 -10.31
N LYS A 99 -26.10 -4.60 -10.79
CA LYS A 99 -27.30 -3.84 -11.15
C LYS A 99 -27.98 -3.20 -9.94
N ASP A 100 -28.05 -3.93 -8.82
CA ASP A 100 -28.61 -3.41 -7.56
C ASP A 100 -27.77 -2.26 -6.98
N LEU A 101 -26.44 -2.32 -7.18
CA LEU A 101 -25.49 -1.25 -6.87
C LEU A 101 -25.61 -0.02 -7.80
N GLY A 102 -26.39 -0.11 -8.89
CA GLY A 102 -26.66 1.00 -9.81
C GLY A 102 -25.80 1.05 -11.07
N PHE A 103 -25.02 0.01 -11.38
CA PHE A 103 -24.24 -0.03 -12.63
C PHE A 103 -25.13 -0.24 -13.86
N SER A 104 -24.89 0.54 -14.92
CA SER A 104 -25.62 0.38 -16.20
C SER A 104 -25.05 -0.78 -17.04
N ASP A 105 -25.89 -1.46 -17.83
CA ASP A 105 -25.44 -2.55 -18.70
C ASP A 105 -24.32 -2.14 -19.68
N SER A 106 -24.23 -0.85 -20.04
CA SER A 106 -23.16 -0.31 -20.89
C SER A 106 -21.77 -0.34 -20.26
N GLN A 107 -21.69 -0.23 -18.93
CA GLN A 107 -20.44 -0.26 -18.16
C GLN A 107 -20.01 -1.69 -17.82
N LEU A 108 -20.93 -2.64 -17.92
CA LEU A 108 -20.71 -4.03 -17.55
C LEU A 108 -20.09 -4.80 -18.71
N LYS A 109 -18.87 -5.31 -18.50
CA LYS A 109 -18.15 -6.16 -19.45
C LYS A 109 -18.07 -7.58 -18.93
N THR A 110 -18.44 -8.54 -19.77
CA THR A 110 -18.30 -9.97 -19.44
C THR A 110 -16.98 -10.50 -19.93
N TYR A 111 -16.34 -11.36 -19.14
CA TYR A 111 -15.23 -12.20 -19.58
C TYR A 111 -15.51 -13.66 -19.21
N GLN A 112 -14.81 -14.59 -19.87
CA GLN A 112 -14.93 -16.04 -19.62
C GLN A 112 -13.65 -16.66 -19.09
N SER A 113 -12.50 -16.00 -19.28
CA SER A 113 -11.22 -16.52 -18.81
C SER A 113 -10.38 -15.47 -18.07
N PRO A 114 -9.45 -15.91 -17.19
CA PRO A 114 -8.48 -15.01 -16.53
C PRO A 114 -7.64 -14.21 -17.54
N GLU A 115 -7.30 -14.81 -18.68
CA GLU A 115 -6.50 -14.18 -19.74
C GLU A 115 -7.28 -13.04 -20.41
N GLU A 116 -8.55 -13.27 -20.72
CA GLU A 116 -9.44 -12.25 -21.27
C GLU A 116 -9.63 -11.09 -20.27
N CYS A 117 -9.77 -11.41 -18.98
CA CYS A 117 -9.81 -10.41 -17.91
C CYS A 117 -8.53 -9.56 -17.89
N HIS A 118 -7.37 -10.20 -17.97
CA HIS A 118 -6.07 -9.51 -18.03
C HIS A 118 -5.96 -8.56 -19.23
N GLU A 119 -6.37 -9.01 -20.43
CA GLU A 119 -6.38 -8.15 -21.62
C GLU A 119 -7.33 -6.96 -21.49
N LEU A 120 -8.51 -7.16 -20.89
CA LEU A 120 -9.46 -6.08 -20.64
C LEU A 120 -8.89 -5.06 -19.65
N PHE A 121 -8.16 -5.49 -18.62
CA PHE A 121 -7.45 -4.60 -17.71
C PHE A 121 -6.36 -3.79 -18.42
N ILE A 122 -5.62 -4.39 -19.37
CA ILE A 122 -4.60 -3.67 -20.15
C ILE A 122 -5.23 -2.61 -21.05
N LYS A 123 -6.39 -2.89 -21.66
CA LYS A 123 -7.10 -1.93 -22.51
C LYS A 123 -7.59 -0.71 -21.71
N GLY A 124 -8.03 -0.91 -20.47
CA GLY A 124 -8.64 0.12 -19.62
C GLY A 124 -9.99 0.62 -20.14
N SER A 125 -10.76 1.32 -19.32
CA SER A 125 -12.12 1.75 -19.72
C SER A 125 -12.15 2.68 -20.94
N LEU A 126 -11.12 3.51 -21.13
CA LEU A 126 -11.00 4.44 -22.26
C LEU A 126 -10.99 3.74 -23.62
N ASN A 127 -10.44 2.53 -23.71
CA ASN A 127 -10.39 1.75 -24.95
C ASN A 127 -11.43 0.61 -24.96
N GLY A 128 -12.48 0.70 -24.14
CA GLY A 128 -13.53 -0.32 -24.05
C GLY A 128 -13.15 -1.57 -23.23
N GLY A 129 -12.04 -1.52 -22.50
CA GLY A 129 -11.63 -2.50 -21.49
C GLY A 129 -12.31 -2.27 -20.14
N ILE A 130 -11.65 -2.68 -19.05
CA ILE A 130 -12.15 -2.58 -17.66
C ILE A 130 -11.13 -1.93 -16.74
N ASP A 131 -11.59 -1.21 -15.71
CA ASP A 131 -10.74 -0.67 -14.65
C ASP A 131 -10.89 -1.43 -13.32
N ALA A 132 -11.97 -2.19 -13.18
CA ALA A 132 -12.24 -3.03 -12.02
C ALA A 132 -12.91 -4.33 -12.45
N ALA A 133 -12.69 -5.41 -11.69
CA ALA A 133 -13.38 -6.68 -11.88
C ALA A 133 -13.99 -7.14 -10.56
N PHE A 134 -15.23 -7.64 -10.61
CA PHE A 134 -15.91 -8.21 -9.46
C PHE A 134 -16.01 -9.72 -9.65
N ASP A 135 -15.44 -10.43 -8.69
CA ASP A 135 -15.39 -11.87 -8.69
C ASP A 135 -15.32 -12.38 -7.25
N GLU A 136 -15.52 -13.67 -7.06
CA GLU A 136 -15.44 -14.27 -5.73
C GLU A 136 -13.99 -14.30 -5.25
N VAL A 137 -13.82 -14.16 -3.93
CA VAL A 137 -12.51 -14.14 -3.26
C VAL A 137 -11.53 -15.24 -3.74
N PRO A 138 -11.93 -16.53 -3.88
CA PRO A 138 -10.99 -17.55 -4.36
C PRO A 138 -10.51 -17.31 -5.80
N TYR A 139 -11.37 -16.85 -6.70
CA TYR A 139 -11.00 -16.53 -8.09
C TYR A 139 -10.07 -15.33 -8.16
N VAL A 140 -10.35 -14.27 -7.41
CA VAL A 140 -9.46 -13.10 -7.34
C VAL A 140 -8.10 -13.49 -6.76
N LYS A 141 -8.05 -14.30 -5.69
CA LYS A 141 -6.79 -14.79 -5.13
C LYS A 141 -5.99 -15.61 -6.13
N HIS A 142 -6.66 -16.47 -6.91
CA HIS A 142 -6.02 -17.23 -7.97
C HIS A 142 -5.47 -16.30 -9.05
N PHE A 143 -6.26 -15.32 -9.51
CA PHE A 143 -5.84 -14.33 -10.50
C PHE A 143 -4.63 -13.52 -10.04
N LEU A 144 -4.60 -13.04 -8.79
CA LEU A 144 -3.45 -12.31 -8.22
C LEU A 144 -2.20 -13.19 -8.04
N GLY A 145 -2.39 -14.51 -7.89
CA GLY A 145 -1.29 -15.47 -7.88
C GLY A 145 -0.73 -15.73 -9.27
N THR A 146 -1.60 -15.83 -10.27
CA THR A 146 -1.24 -16.08 -11.68
C THR A 146 -0.65 -14.85 -12.35
N TYR A 147 -1.23 -13.67 -12.12
CA TYR A 147 -0.78 -12.39 -12.67
C TYR A 147 -0.16 -11.56 -11.55
N SER A 148 1.13 -11.24 -11.69
CA SER A 148 1.99 -10.67 -10.66
C SER A 148 1.30 -9.60 -9.78
N CYS A 149 1.35 -9.82 -8.46
CA CYS A 149 0.71 -9.04 -7.39
C CYS A 149 1.09 -7.53 -7.37
N SER A 150 2.07 -7.09 -8.15
CA SER A 150 2.48 -5.67 -8.23
C SER A 150 1.57 -4.80 -9.11
N LYS A 151 0.79 -5.41 -10.03
CA LYS A 151 -0.07 -4.66 -10.97
C LYS A 151 -1.54 -4.63 -10.56
N TYR A 152 -1.96 -5.57 -9.72
CA TYR A 152 -3.35 -5.77 -9.36
C TYR A 152 -3.48 -5.84 -7.84
N VAL A 153 -4.51 -5.22 -7.31
CA VAL A 153 -4.79 -5.21 -5.88
C VAL A 153 -6.25 -5.55 -5.64
N MET A 154 -6.50 -6.34 -4.60
CA MET A 154 -7.86 -6.58 -4.11
C MET A 154 -8.28 -5.40 -3.23
N VAL A 155 -9.41 -4.77 -3.56
CA VAL A 155 -9.94 -3.60 -2.88
C VAL A 155 -11.03 -4.01 -1.88
N GLU A 156 -11.07 -3.37 -0.71
CA GLU A 156 -12.20 -3.46 0.24
C GLU A 156 -13.18 -2.28 0.01
N PRO A 157 -14.52 -2.46 0.18
CA PRO A 157 -15.17 -3.51 0.97
C PRO A 157 -15.49 -4.81 0.20
N ARG A 158 -15.43 -5.93 0.92
CA ARG A 158 -15.92 -7.23 0.43
C ARG A 158 -17.44 -7.30 0.57
N TYR A 159 -18.14 -7.47 -0.54
CA TYR A 159 -19.58 -7.76 -0.52
C TYR A 159 -19.79 -9.21 -0.05
N LYS A 160 -20.42 -9.40 1.12
CA LYS A 160 -20.79 -10.73 1.61
C LYS A 160 -21.88 -11.31 0.71
N THR A 161 -21.51 -12.27 -0.11
CA THR A 161 -22.45 -13.06 -0.92
C THR A 161 -22.57 -14.46 -0.33
N GLY A 162 -23.66 -15.18 -0.66
CA GLY A 162 -23.88 -16.54 -0.17
C GLY A 162 -22.66 -17.44 -0.46
N GLY A 163 -22.31 -18.31 0.50
CA GLY A 163 -21.18 -19.22 0.36
C GLY A 163 -21.49 -20.40 -0.55
N PHE A 164 -20.46 -21.12 -0.97
CA PHE A 164 -20.62 -22.38 -1.71
C PHE A 164 -21.31 -23.44 -0.83
N GLY A 165 -22.32 -24.10 -1.37
CA GLY A 165 -22.97 -25.26 -0.79
C GLY A 165 -23.02 -26.39 -1.80
N TYR A 166 -22.77 -27.61 -1.34
CA TYR A 166 -22.96 -28.82 -2.14
C TYR A 166 -24.30 -29.45 -1.77
N VAL A 167 -25.11 -29.83 -2.76
CA VAL A 167 -26.23 -30.75 -2.57
C VAL A 167 -25.67 -32.15 -2.86
N SER A 168 -25.64 -32.99 -1.84
CA SER A 168 -25.38 -34.43 -1.95
C SER A 168 -26.67 -35.18 -2.28
#